data_AF-A0A7X5JJV5-F1
#
_entry.id   AF-A0A7X5JJV5-F1
#
_cell.length_a   1.000
_cell.length_b   1.000
_cell.length_c   1.000
_cell.angle_alpha   90.00
_cell.angle_beta   90.00
_cell.angle_gamma   90.00
#
_symmetry.space_group_name_H-M   'P 1'
#
loop_
_entity.id
_entity.type
_entity.pdbx_description
1 polymer ?
#
loop_
_entity_poly.entity_id
_entity_poly.type
_entity_poly.pdbx_seq_one_letter_code
_entity_poly.pdbx_strand_id
1 'polypeptide(L)'
;MSHESNQVWKEFEENEITHSVAHYLMAIDELHEDVGYARAVDISKELEISAASCSNGIKSLLRKGLIEEDKNKFLLLSEDGKHAVEKIKTNRELFIQFFSEVLGAKTEESVVNACKIEHLISPHIARKLGKFLEKNKS
;
A
#
# COMPACT_ATOMS: atom_id res chain seq x y z
N MET A 1 12.46 25.06 27.15
CA MET A 1 11.99 23.68 26.91
C MET A 1 10.63 23.78 26.25
N SER A 2 10.62 23.85 24.92
CA SER A 2 9.47 24.25 24.10
C SER A 2 8.36 23.19 24.10
N HIS A 3 7.13 23.66 24.26
CA HIS A 3 5.90 22.94 23.94
C HIS A 3 5.80 22.68 22.43
N GLU A 4 6.56 21.75 21.89
CA GLU A 4 6.55 21.41 20.45
C GLU A 4 6.07 19.97 20.17
N SER A 5 5.57 19.25 21.17
CA SER A 5 5.30 17.81 21.05
C SER A 5 3.83 17.40 20.99
N ASN A 6 2.89 18.31 20.70
CA ASN A 6 1.45 17.98 20.75
C ASN A 6 0.68 18.17 19.42
N GLN A 7 1.39 18.25 18.29
CA GLN A 7 0.77 18.37 16.95
C GLN A 7 1.21 17.28 15.96
N VAL A 8 2.33 16.60 16.19
CA VAL A 8 2.86 15.59 15.26
C VAL A 8 1.89 14.42 15.02
N TRP A 9 1.08 14.04 16.02
CA TRP A 9 0.09 12.98 15.84
C TRP A 9 -1.09 13.37 14.95
N LYS A 10 -1.37 14.67 14.75
CA LYS A 10 -2.42 15.14 13.83
C LYS A 10 -2.03 14.95 12.37
N GLU A 11 -0.74 15.02 12.06
CA GLU A 11 -0.21 14.71 10.71
C GLU A 11 -0.46 13.24 10.32
N PHE A 12 -0.60 12.34 11.31
CA PHE A 12 -0.97 10.95 11.06
C PHE A 12 -2.42 10.79 10.58
N GLU A 13 -3.34 11.66 11.02
CA GLU A 13 -4.74 11.63 10.58
C GLU A 13 -4.92 12.07 9.12
N GLU A 14 -3.91 12.73 8.53
CA GLU A 14 -3.89 13.11 7.11
C GLU A 14 -3.49 11.96 6.18
N ASN A 15 -3.20 10.76 6.70
CA ASN A 15 -2.85 9.64 5.85
C ASN A 15 -4.07 9.11 5.07
N GLU A 16 -4.20 9.54 3.81
CA GLU A 16 -5.34 9.25 2.95
C GLU A 16 -5.51 7.75 2.62
N ILE A 17 -4.39 7.01 2.65
CA ILE A 17 -4.31 5.57 2.36
C ILE A 17 -4.17 4.79 3.65
N THR A 18 -5.28 4.22 4.10
CA THR A 18 -5.29 3.29 5.24
C THR A 18 -4.73 1.93 4.82
N HIS A 19 -4.37 1.10 5.81
CA HIS A 19 -3.93 -0.28 5.57
C HIS A 19 -4.93 -1.07 4.72
N SER A 20 -6.23 -0.94 5.02
CA SER A 20 -7.26 -1.60 4.23
C SER A 20 -7.29 -1.07 2.80
N VAL A 21 -7.25 0.26 2.57
CA VAL A 21 -7.22 0.82 1.21
C VAL A 21 -6.02 0.31 0.43
N ALA A 22 -4.83 0.29 1.04
CA ALA A 22 -3.62 -0.26 0.42
C ALA A 22 -3.82 -1.70 -0.06
N HIS A 23 -4.39 -2.57 0.78
CA HIS A 23 -4.62 -3.97 0.44
C HIS A 23 -5.63 -4.15 -0.69
N TYR A 24 -6.71 -3.35 -0.75
CA TYR A 24 -7.63 -3.42 -1.89
C TYR A 24 -6.97 -2.98 -3.19
N LEU A 25 -6.15 -1.93 -3.17
CA LEU A 25 -5.45 -1.46 -4.37
C LEU A 25 -4.42 -2.50 -4.85
N MET A 26 -3.64 -3.06 -3.93
CA MET A 26 -2.69 -4.13 -4.23
C MET A 26 -3.39 -5.36 -4.80
N ALA A 27 -4.50 -5.81 -4.20
CA ALA A 27 -5.23 -6.96 -4.72
C ALA A 27 -5.82 -6.71 -6.12
N ILE A 28 -6.31 -5.50 -6.40
CA ILE A 28 -6.77 -5.15 -7.75
C ILE A 28 -5.63 -5.20 -8.75
N ASP A 29 -4.46 -4.67 -8.39
CA ASP A 29 -3.26 -4.67 -9.22
C ASP A 29 -2.77 -6.09 -9.51
N GLU A 30 -2.60 -6.91 -8.46
CA GLU A 30 -2.14 -8.29 -8.54
C GLU A 30 -3.10 -9.16 -9.39
N LEU A 31 -4.43 -9.00 -9.23
CA LEU A 31 -5.41 -9.69 -10.07
C LEU A 31 -5.32 -9.27 -11.56
N HIS A 32 -4.97 -8.01 -11.85
CA HIS A 32 -4.73 -7.60 -13.24
C HIS A 32 -3.43 -8.19 -13.79
N GLU A 33 -2.36 -8.23 -12.99
CA GLU A 33 -1.08 -8.82 -13.38
C GLU A 33 -1.23 -10.33 -13.65
N ASP A 34 -1.98 -11.05 -12.80
CA ASP A 34 -2.06 -12.51 -12.83
C ASP A 34 -3.12 -13.05 -13.81
N VAL A 35 -4.31 -12.46 -13.83
CA VAL A 35 -5.45 -12.98 -14.62
C VAL A 35 -6.06 -11.97 -15.60
N GLY A 36 -5.56 -10.74 -15.62
CA GLY A 36 -5.94 -9.70 -16.58
C GLY A 36 -7.18 -8.88 -16.21
N TYR A 37 -7.82 -9.15 -15.08
CA TYR A 37 -8.99 -8.40 -14.59
C TYR A 37 -9.20 -8.60 -13.08
N ALA A 38 -9.92 -7.67 -12.44
CA ALA A 38 -10.40 -7.83 -11.07
C ALA A 38 -11.92 -7.69 -10.98
N ARG A 39 -12.58 -8.61 -10.27
CA ARG A 39 -13.99 -8.49 -9.87
C ARG A 39 -14.10 -8.49 -8.35
N ALA A 40 -15.21 -7.97 -7.84
CA ALA A 40 -15.48 -7.95 -6.40
C ALA A 40 -15.38 -9.34 -5.74
N VAL A 41 -15.81 -10.40 -6.43
CA VAL A 41 -15.71 -11.77 -5.90
C VAL A 41 -14.25 -12.23 -5.79
N ASP A 42 -13.40 -11.87 -6.74
CA ASP A 42 -12.00 -12.26 -6.76
C ASP A 42 -11.24 -11.49 -5.67
N ILE A 43 -11.47 -10.18 -5.55
CA ILE A 43 -10.92 -9.34 -4.47
C ILE A 43 -11.35 -9.86 -3.09
N SER A 44 -12.61 -10.27 -2.93
CA SER A 44 -13.09 -10.79 -1.65
C SER A 44 -12.39 -12.09 -1.23
N LYS A 45 -12.03 -12.93 -2.20
CA LYS A 45 -11.29 -14.17 -1.97
C LYS A 45 -9.83 -13.87 -1.67
N GLU A 46 -9.20 -13.02 -2.47
CA GLU A 46 -7.80 -12.61 -2.31
C GLU A 46 -7.54 -12.01 -0.93
N LEU A 47 -8.44 -11.15 -0.46
CA LEU A 47 -8.32 -10.50 0.84
C LEU A 47 -8.92 -11.33 2.00
N GLU A 48 -9.48 -12.50 1.72
CA GLU A 48 -10.15 -13.37 2.71
C GLU A 48 -11.23 -12.64 3.54
N ILE A 49 -12.05 -11.82 2.89
CA ILE A 49 -13.11 -11.02 3.52
C ILE A 49 -14.51 -11.37 3.04
N SER A 50 -15.53 -10.99 3.81
CA SER A 50 -16.92 -11.17 3.39
C SER A 50 -17.28 -10.32 2.17
N ALA A 51 -18.21 -10.81 1.33
CA ALA A 51 -18.72 -10.06 0.18
C ALA A 51 -19.31 -8.69 0.58
N ALA A 52 -19.91 -8.59 1.77
CA ALA A 52 -20.43 -7.33 2.31
C ALA A 52 -19.31 -6.34 2.63
N SER A 53 -18.23 -6.81 3.27
CA SER A 53 -17.03 -5.99 3.53
C SER A 53 -16.39 -5.53 2.22
N CYS A 54 -16.20 -6.45 1.28
CA CYS A 54 -15.66 -6.19 -0.05
C CYS A 54 -16.46 -5.10 -0.78
N SER A 55 -17.79 -5.25 -0.81
CA SER A 55 -18.68 -4.27 -1.45
C SER A 55 -18.57 -2.88 -0.82
N ASN A 56 -18.42 -2.79 0.51
CA ASN A 56 -18.25 -1.52 1.20
C ASN A 56 -16.88 -0.89 0.91
N GLY A 57 -15.83 -1.70 0.88
CA GLY A 57 -14.48 -1.29 0.49
C GLY A 57 -14.46 -0.71 -0.93
N ILE A 58 -14.95 -1.47 -1.91
CA ILE A 58 -15.04 -1.04 -3.32
C ILE A 58 -15.80 0.28 -3.46
N LYS A 59 -16.97 0.42 -2.82
CA LYS A 59 -17.72 1.69 -2.82
C LYS A 59 -16.91 2.85 -2.24
N SER A 60 -16.08 2.60 -1.23
CA SER A 60 -15.20 3.61 -0.64
C SER A 60 -14.11 4.04 -1.61
N LEU A 61 -13.45 3.08 -2.27
CA LEU A 61 -12.39 3.36 -3.25
C LEU A 61 -12.94 4.13 -4.47
N LEU A 62 -14.12 3.76 -4.97
CA LEU A 62 -14.82 4.49 -6.05
C LEU A 62 -15.09 5.94 -5.64
N ARG A 63 -15.61 6.17 -4.42
CA ARG A 63 -15.86 7.54 -3.91
C ARG A 63 -14.57 8.35 -3.74
N LYS A 64 -13.46 7.70 -3.39
CA LYS A 64 -12.13 8.32 -3.29
C LYS A 64 -11.47 8.56 -4.66
N GLY A 65 -12.05 8.07 -5.76
CA GLY A 65 -11.47 8.20 -7.09
C GLY A 65 -10.21 7.34 -7.32
N LEU A 66 -9.97 6.33 -6.48
CA LEU A 66 -8.77 5.47 -6.58
C LEU A 66 -8.97 4.29 -7.54
N ILE A 67 -10.22 3.96 -7.85
CA ILE A 67 -10.58 2.89 -8.80
C ILE A 67 -11.76 3.33 -9.66
N GLU A 68 -11.94 2.64 -10.77
CA GLU A 68 -13.05 2.78 -11.71
C GLU A 68 -13.70 1.42 -11.97
N GLU A 69 -14.95 1.41 -12.44
CA GLU A 69 -15.64 0.18 -12.85
C GLU A 69 -16.02 0.30 -14.34
N ASP A 70 -15.59 -0.67 -15.16
CA ASP A 70 -15.91 -0.69 -16.58
C ASP A 70 -17.33 -1.22 -16.86
N LYS A 71 -17.72 -1.21 -18.14
CA LYS A 71 -19.01 -1.72 -18.62
C LYS A 71 -19.23 -3.22 -18.33
N ASN A 72 -18.16 -3.98 -18.11
CA ASN A 72 -18.18 -5.42 -17.83
C ASN A 72 -18.09 -5.73 -16.32
N LYS A 73 -18.14 -4.71 -15.46
CA LYS A 73 -18.00 -4.82 -14.00
C LYS A 73 -16.60 -5.25 -13.55
N PHE A 74 -15.58 -4.98 -14.37
CA PHE A 74 -14.19 -5.07 -13.95
C PHE A 74 -13.77 -3.80 -13.24
N LEU A 75 -13.06 -3.97 -12.14
CA LEU A 75 -12.57 -2.89 -11.28
C LEU A 75 -11.14 -2.56 -11.69
N LEU A 76 -10.87 -1.34 -12.14
CA LEU A 76 -9.54 -0.91 -12.57
C LEU A 76 -8.97 0.13 -11.61
N LEU A 77 -7.65 0.17 -11.47
CA LEU A 77 -7.00 1.32 -10.81
C LEU A 77 -7.18 2.57 -11.68
N SER A 78 -7.56 3.68 -11.05
CA SER A 78 -7.43 5.00 -11.68
C SER A 78 -5.95 5.40 -11.75
N GLU A 79 -5.62 6.53 -12.38
CA GLU A 79 -4.24 7.04 -12.37
C GLU A 79 -3.74 7.32 -10.94
N ASP A 80 -4.58 7.87 -10.07
CA ASP A 80 -4.24 8.08 -8.65
C ASP A 80 -4.10 6.74 -7.90
N GLY A 81 -4.92 5.75 -8.24
CA GLY A 81 -4.80 4.39 -7.72
C GLY A 81 -3.48 3.73 -8.09
N LYS A 82 -3.05 3.87 -9.36
CA LYS A 82 -1.77 3.36 -9.86
C LYS A 82 -0.59 4.00 -9.14
N HIS A 83 -0.58 5.34 -9.03
CA HIS A 83 0.45 6.05 -8.28
C HIS A 83 0.52 5.60 -6.81
N ALA A 84 -0.62 5.34 -6.18
CA ALA A 84 -0.66 4.82 -4.82
C ALA A 84 -0.05 3.42 -4.73
N VAL A 85 -0.40 2.51 -5.64
CA VAL A 85 0.16 1.15 -5.70
C VAL A 85 1.66 1.17 -5.94
N GLU A 86 2.14 1.94 -6.92
CA GLU A 86 3.57 2.07 -7.21
C GLU A 86 4.36 2.54 -5.98
N LYS A 87 3.82 3.54 -5.27
CA LYS A 87 4.43 4.03 -4.02
C LYS A 87 4.45 2.94 -2.94
N ILE A 88 3.36 2.19 -2.78
CA ILE A 88 3.26 1.10 -1.81
C ILE A 88 4.27 0.00 -2.14
N LYS A 89 4.29 -0.51 -3.38
CA LYS A 89 5.25 -1.53 -3.86
C LYS A 89 6.69 -1.07 -3.66
N THR A 90 7.03 0.16 -4.07
CA THR A 90 8.37 0.73 -3.89
C THR A 90 8.76 0.79 -2.42
N ASN A 91 7.87 1.28 -1.56
CA ASN A 91 8.14 1.35 -0.13
C ASN A 91 8.34 -0.04 0.49
N ARG A 92 7.49 -1.02 0.12
CA ARG A 92 7.60 -2.41 0.57
C ARG A 92 8.98 -2.96 0.26
N GLU A 93 9.45 -2.82 -0.98
CA GLU A 93 10.77 -3.29 -1.40
C GLU A 93 11.92 -2.63 -0.63
N LEU A 94 11.87 -1.30 -0.47
CA LEU A 94 12.88 -0.56 0.30
C LEU A 94 12.95 -1.06 1.74
N PHE A 95 11.81 -1.30 2.39
CA PHE A 95 11.80 -1.77 3.77
C PHE A 95 12.19 -3.24 3.89
N ILE A 96 11.83 -4.09 2.93
CA ILE A 96 12.32 -5.47 2.88
C ILE A 96 13.85 -5.46 2.82
N GLN A 97 14.45 -4.72 1.88
CA GLN A 97 15.91 -4.60 1.75
C GLN A 97 16.54 -4.04 3.01
N PHE A 98 15.96 -2.99 3.60
CA PHE A 98 16.49 -2.43 4.83
C PHE A 98 16.47 -3.43 5.99
N PHE A 99 15.36 -4.13 6.21
CA PHE A 99 15.27 -5.09 7.30
C PHE A 99 16.19 -6.30 7.08
N SER A 100 16.29 -6.81 5.85
CA SER A 100 17.12 -7.99 5.58
C SER A 100 18.61 -7.66 5.48
N GLU A 101 19.00 -6.67 4.68
CA GLU A 101 20.40 -6.40 4.34
C GLU A 101 21.11 -5.54 5.40
N VAL A 102 20.39 -4.63 6.06
CA VAL A 102 20.97 -3.70 7.03
C VAL A 102 20.78 -4.18 8.45
N LEU A 103 19.57 -4.65 8.80
CA LEU A 103 19.29 -5.15 10.15
C LEU A 103 19.56 -6.66 10.32
N GLY A 104 19.75 -7.40 9.22
CA GLY A 104 19.99 -8.84 9.27
C GLY A 104 18.77 -9.67 9.68
N ALA A 105 17.56 -9.13 9.51
CA ALA A 105 16.33 -9.84 9.83
C ALA A 105 16.07 -10.99 8.86
N LYS A 106 15.30 -12.00 9.31
CA LYS A 106 14.86 -13.10 8.44
C LYS A 106 13.92 -12.59 7.35
N THR A 107 13.85 -13.31 6.23
CA THR A 107 13.02 -12.94 5.08
C THR A 107 11.56 -12.74 5.48
N GLU A 108 10.98 -13.69 6.22
CA GLU A 108 9.56 -13.63 6.61
C GLU A 108 9.28 -12.43 7.53
N GLU A 109 10.18 -12.17 8.48
CA GLU A 109 10.08 -11.04 9.39
C GLU A 109 10.21 -9.69 8.65
N SER A 110 11.10 -9.63 7.66
CA SER A 110 11.30 -8.43 6.83
C SER A 110 10.05 -8.11 6.02
N VAL A 111 9.44 -9.11 5.38
CA VAL A 111 8.19 -8.95 4.62
C VAL A 111 7.04 -8.50 5.53
N VAL A 112 6.83 -9.19 6.66
CA VAL A 112 5.74 -8.86 7.59
C VAL A 112 5.86 -7.44 8.12
N ASN A 113 7.07 -6.99 8.45
CA ASN A 113 7.26 -5.62 8.95
C ASN A 113 7.18 -4.57 7.84
N ALA A 114 7.62 -4.87 6.63
CA ALA A 114 7.46 -3.96 5.49
C ALA A 114 5.98 -3.72 5.17
N CYS A 115 5.15 -4.76 5.16
CA CYS A 115 3.70 -4.66 4.92
C CYS A 115 2.99 -3.74 5.93
N LYS A 116 3.49 -3.64 7.17
CA LYS A 116 2.90 -2.77 8.20
C LYS A 116 3.13 -1.28 7.95
N ILE A 117 4.21 -0.92 7.27
CA ILE A 117 4.69 0.46 7.21
C ILE A 117 4.70 1.06 5.80
N GLU A 118 4.65 0.24 4.76
CA GLU A 118 4.75 0.68 3.36
C GLU A 118 3.80 1.82 2.97
N HIS A 119 2.60 1.85 3.53
CA HIS A 119 1.56 2.85 3.25
C HIS A 119 1.56 4.02 4.25
N LEU A 120 2.42 3.98 5.27
CA LEU A 120 2.51 5.01 6.32
C LEU A 120 3.64 6.02 6.07
N ILE A 121 4.55 5.70 5.14
CA ILE A 121 5.82 6.41 5.03
C ILE A 121 5.73 7.52 3.98
N SER A 122 6.21 8.70 4.37
CA SER A 122 6.22 9.86 3.48
C SER A 122 7.21 9.66 2.32
N PRO A 123 6.93 10.24 1.13
CA PRO A 123 7.85 10.14 -0.01
C PRO A 123 9.26 10.64 0.29
N HIS A 124 9.41 11.63 1.18
CA HIS A 124 10.71 12.16 1.57
C HIS A 124 11.55 11.13 2.35
N ILE A 125 10.93 10.41 3.28
CA ILE A 125 11.61 9.36 4.06
C ILE A 125 11.96 8.18 3.16
N ALA A 126 11.04 7.72 2.31
CA ALA A 126 11.29 6.65 1.34
C ALA A 126 12.49 6.97 0.43
N ARG A 127 12.56 8.19 -0.13
CA ARG A 127 13.71 8.62 -0.95
C ARG A 127 15.04 8.63 -0.18
N LYS A 128 15.03 9.03 1.09
CA LYS A 128 16.23 9.01 1.93
C LYS A 128 16.68 7.58 2.23
N LEU A 129 15.73 6.68 2.49
CA LEU A 129 16.01 5.26 2.68
C LEU A 129 16.61 4.63 1.43
N GLY A 130 16.04 4.90 0.24
CA GLY A 130 16.61 4.44 -1.03
C GLY A 130 18.06 4.88 -1.22
N LYS A 131 18.34 6.18 -1.03
CA LYS A 131 19.73 6.70 -1.09
C LYS A 131 20.66 6.08 -0.06
N PHE A 132 20.14 5.76 1.13
CA PHE A 132 20.92 5.09 2.16
C PHE A 132 21.27 3.67 1.71
N LEU A 133 20.30 2.89 1.20
CA LEU A 133 20.53 1.55 0.69
C LEU A 133 21.53 1.56 -0.48
N GLU A 134 21.35 2.42 -1.46
CA GLU A 134 22.28 2.56 -2.60
C GLU A 134 23.73 2.79 -2.17
N LYS A 135 23.97 3.59 -1.13
CA LYS A 135 25.32 3.87 -0.61
C LYS A 135 25.92 2.73 0.19
N ASN A 136 25.09 1.85 0.74
CA ASN A 136 25.50 0.76 1.62
C ASN A 136 25.33 -0.63 0.98
N LYS A 137 24.99 -0.68 -0.31
CA LYS A 137 25.05 -1.91 -1.10
C LYS A 137 26.51 -2.37 -1.16
N SER A 138 26.75 -3.58 -0.66
CA SER A 138 28.06 -4.25 -0.71
C SER A 138 28.41 -4.68 -2.13
#